data_AF-A0A561PL72-F1
#
_entry.id   AF-A0A561PL72-F1
#
_cell.length_a   1.000
_cell.length_b   1.000
_cell.length_c   1.000
_cell.angle_alpha   90.00
_cell.angle_beta   90.00
_cell.angle_gamma   90.00
#
_symmetry.space_group_name_H-M   'P 1'
#
loop_
_entity.id
_entity.type
_entity.pdbx_description
1 polymer ?
#
loop_
_entity_poly.entity_id
_entity_poly.type
_entity_poly.pdbx_seq_one_letter_code
_entity_poly.pdbx_strand_id
1 'polypeptide(L)'
;MADTKFGVSQLTTKTPAWANIAFYVVLTLTTAATFVVASDPAIPDDLKVRVGIYLKAFDFVSLGISKMFGVTVEPPTWGKN
;
A
#
# COMPACT_ATOMS: atom_id res chain seq x y z
N MET A 1 -7.59 20.56 13.32
CA MET A 1 -7.97 19.36 12.55
C MET A 1 -6.74 18.98 11.74
N ALA A 2 -6.38 17.69 11.67
CA ALA A 2 -5.19 17.30 10.91
C ALA A 2 -5.44 17.58 9.42
N ASP A 3 -4.66 18.50 8.84
CA ASP A 3 -4.70 18.79 7.41
C ASP A 3 -4.18 17.57 6.65
N THR A 4 -5.10 16.70 6.21
CA THR A 4 -4.78 15.60 5.30
C THR A 4 -4.57 16.17 3.91
N LYS A 5 -3.30 16.33 3.51
CA LYS A 5 -2.92 16.72 2.14
C LYS A 5 -2.69 15.44 1.33
N PHE A 6 -3.25 15.39 0.14
CA PHE A 6 -3.10 14.28 -0.80
C PHE A 6 -2.24 14.68 -1.99
N GLY A 7 -1.53 13.71 -2.56
CA GLY A 7 -0.91 13.83 -3.88
C GLY A 7 0.60 13.54 -3.89
N VAL A 8 1.21 13.75 -5.05
CA VAL A 8 2.62 13.42 -5.32
C VAL A 8 3.60 14.21 -4.44
N SER A 9 3.17 15.39 -3.95
CA SER A 9 3.95 16.22 -3.02
C SER A 9 4.16 15.58 -1.63
N GLN A 10 3.43 14.51 -1.32
CA GLN A 10 3.52 13.81 -0.04
C GLN A 10 4.47 12.61 -0.05
N LEU A 11 5.07 12.24 -1.20
CA LEU A 11 5.92 11.04 -1.33
C LEU A 11 7.14 11.01 -0.38
N THR A 12 7.61 12.18 0.05
CA THR A 12 8.74 12.33 1.00
C THR A 12 8.30 12.52 2.45
N THR A 13 6.99 12.65 2.69
CA THR A 13 6.43 12.84 4.04
C THR A 13 6.14 11.50 4.71
N LYS A 14 6.04 11.49 6.04
CA LYS A 14 5.75 10.28 6.81
C LYS A 14 4.34 9.79 6.51
N THR A 15 4.24 8.59 5.94
CA THR A 15 2.97 7.89 5.72
C THR A 15 2.24 7.66 7.06
N PRO A 16 0.93 7.93 7.15
CA PRO A 16 0.17 7.71 8.37
C PRO A 16 0.07 6.22 8.70
N ALA A 17 -0.02 5.92 10.00
CA ALA A 17 -0.03 4.54 10.51
C ALA A 17 -1.16 3.69 9.89
N TRP A 18 -2.34 4.27 9.71
CA TRP A 18 -3.49 3.56 9.13
C TRP A 18 -3.26 3.12 7.68
N ALA A 19 -2.60 3.96 6.86
CA ALA A 19 -2.30 3.64 5.46
C ALA A 19 -1.23 2.56 5.35
N ASN A 20 -0.24 2.57 6.26
CA ASN A 20 0.74 1.49 6.37
C ASN A 20 0.09 0.16 6.78
N ILE A 21 -0.82 0.19 7.77
CA ILE A 21 -1.55 -1.01 8.21
C ILE A 21 -2.40 -1.57 7.07
N ALA A 22 -3.13 -0.71 6.35
CA ALA A 22 -3.93 -1.12 5.20
C ALA A 22 -3.06 -1.76 4.10
N PHE A 23 -1.89 -1.17 3.81
CA PHE A 23 -0.93 -1.76 2.88
C PHE A 23 -0.45 -3.14 3.34
N TYR A 24 -0.09 -3.33 4.61
CA TYR A 24 0.35 -4.63 5.12
C TYR A 24 -0.74 -5.70 5.03
N VAL A 25 -2.00 -5.35 5.29
CA VAL A 25 -3.12 -6.27 5.14
C VAL A 25 -3.26 -6.70 3.68
N VAL A 26 -3.26 -5.75 2.74
CA VAL A 26 -3.35 -6.02 1.30
C VAL A 26 -2.20 -6.91 0.85
N LEU A 27 -0.95 -6.54 1.20
CA LEU A 27 0.25 -7.30 0.85
C LEU A 27 0.20 -8.74 1.38
N THR A 28 -0.32 -8.93 2.59
CA THR A 28 -0.45 -10.27 3.19
C THR A 28 -1.46 -11.11 2.42
N LEU A 29 -2.61 -10.53 2.06
CA LEU A 29 -3.66 -11.22 1.31
C LEU A 29 -3.21 -11.58 -0.12
N THR A 30 -2.55 -10.67 -0.82
CA THR A 30 -2.03 -10.93 -2.19
C THR A 30 -0.93 -11.97 -2.18
N THR A 31 -0.07 -11.96 -1.15
CA THR A 31 0.97 -12.98 -0.95
C THR A 31 0.34 -14.36 -0.69
N ALA A 32 -0.66 -14.43 0.19
CA ALA A 32 -1.39 -15.69 0.44
C ALA A 32 -2.07 -16.21 -0.83
N ALA A 33 -2.73 -15.34 -1.59
CA ALA A 33 -3.35 -15.69 -2.86
C ALA A 33 -2.31 -16.23 -3.88
N THR A 34 -1.12 -15.62 -3.92
CA THR A 34 -0.02 -16.09 -4.78
C THR A 34 0.41 -17.51 -4.42
N PHE A 35 0.52 -17.84 -3.13
CA PHE A 35 0.85 -19.20 -2.70
C PHE A 35 -0.23 -20.22 -3.08
N VAL A 36 -1.52 -19.86 -2.94
CA VAL A 36 -2.63 -20.74 -3.34
C VAL A 36 -2.55 -21.03 -4.83
N VAL A 37 -2.43 -19.99 -5.67
CA VAL A 37 -2.37 -20.15 -7.12
C VAL A 37 -1.12 -20.93 -7.56
N ALA A 38 0.03 -20.69 -6.92
CA ALA A 38 1.27 -21.39 -7.25
C ALA A 38 1.23 -22.89 -6.88
N SER A 39 0.61 -23.22 -5.75
CA SER A 39 0.55 -24.60 -5.22
C SER A 39 -0.55 -25.45 -5.83
N ASP A 40 -1.55 -24.85 -6.48
CA ASP A 40 -2.64 -25.59 -7.12
C ASP A 40 -2.18 -26.30 -8.40
N PRO A 41 -2.18 -27.64 -8.46
CA PRO A 41 -1.79 -28.39 -9.65
C PRO A 41 -2.84 -28.33 -10.78
N ALA A 42 -4.09 -27.92 -10.50
CA ALA A 42 -5.14 -27.79 -11.51
C ALA A 42 -4.98 -26.54 -12.39
N ILE A 43 -4.13 -25.59 -11.98
CA ILE A 43 -3.88 -24.36 -12.72
C ILE A 43 -2.68 -24.56 -13.66
N PRO A 44 -2.84 -24.31 -14.98
CA PRO A 44 -1.73 -24.34 -15.94
C PRO A 44 -0.62 -23.34 -15.59
N ASP A 45 0.63 -23.71 -15.85
CA ASP A 45 1.80 -22.92 -15.44
C ASP A 45 1.84 -21.51 -16.06
N ASP A 46 1.39 -21.33 -17.32
CA ASP A 46 1.30 -19.99 -17.93
C ASP A 46 0.35 -19.06 -17.16
N LEU A 47 -0.77 -19.60 -16.66
CA LEU A 47 -1.73 -18.82 -15.87
C LEU A 47 -1.17 -18.48 -14.49
N LYS A 48 -0.41 -19.39 -13.87
CA LYS A 48 0.26 -19.11 -12.58
C LYS A 48 1.21 -17.92 -12.71
N VAL A 49 2.01 -17.89 -13.78
CA VAL A 49 2.96 -16.80 -14.03
C VAL A 49 2.22 -15.48 -14.24
N ARG A 50 1.19 -15.46 -15.09
CA ARG A 50 0.41 -14.23 -15.37
C ARG A 50 -0.29 -13.69 -14.12
N VAL A 51 -0.97 -14.56 -13.36
CA VAL A 51 -1.67 -14.17 -12.13
C VAL A 51 -0.67 -13.69 -11.08
N GLY A 52 0.48 -14.35 -10.93
CA GLY A 52 1.55 -13.92 -10.05
C GLY A 52 2.08 -12.52 -10.41
N ILE A 53 2.29 -12.24 -11.70
CA ILE A 53 2.70 -10.91 -12.17
C ILE A 53 1.64 -9.85 -11.84
N TYR A 54 0.36 -10.13 -12.06
CA TYR A 54 -0.72 -9.18 -11.76
C TYR A 54 -0.85 -8.89 -10.25
N LEU A 55 -0.76 -9.91 -9.41
CA LEU A 55 -0.76 -9.74 -7.95
C LEU A 55 0.43 -8.89 -7.50
N LYS A 56 1.61 -9.10 -8.09
CA LYS A 56 2.80 -8.30 -7.75
C LYS A 56 2.70 -6.85 -8.24
N ALA A 57 2.17 -6.63 -9.45
CA ALA A 57 1.92 -5.28 -9.95
C ALA A 57 0.93 -4.53 -9.04
N PHE A 58 -0.11 -5.21 -8.57
CA PHE A 58 -1.07 -4.65 -7.62
C PHE A 58 -0.42 -4.27 -6.28
N ASP A 59 0.50 -5.08 -5.75
CA ASP A 59 1.25 -4.71 -4.54
C ASP A 59 2.00 -3.39 -4.72
N PHE A 60 2.68 -3.20 -5.85
CA PHE A 60 3.40 -1.95 -6.12
C PHE A 60 2.46 -0.73 -6.25
N VAL A 61 1.30 -0.91 -6.88
CA VAL A 61 0.28 0.14 -6.96
C VAL A 61 -0.23 0.49 -5.57
N SER A 62 -0.54 -0.51 -4.74
CA SER A 62 -1.02 -0.29 -3.37
C SER A 62 0.02 0.39 -2.48
N LEU A 63 1.31 0.09 -2.68
CA LEU A 63 2.43 0.78 -2.01
C LEU A 63 2.55 2.24 -2.46
N GLY A 64 2.41 2.49 -3.76
CA GLY A 64 2.41 3.86 -4.30
C GLY A 64 1.27 4.67 -3.71
N ILE A 65 0.06 4.09 -3.68
CA ILE A 65 -1.13 4.68 -3.09
C ILE A 65 -0.92 4.95 -1.61
N SER A 66 -0.40 4.00 -0.82
CA SER A 66 -0.18 4.21 0.61
C SER A 66 0.76 5.37 0.90
N LYS A 67 1.79 5.60 0.07
CA LYS A 67 2.71 6.73 0.17
C LYS A 67 2.14 8.08 -0.27
N MET A 68 1.01 8.11 -0.98
CA MET A 68 0.35 9.37 -1.40
C MET A 68 -0.47 10.03 -0.29
N PHE A 69 -0.71 9.32 0.81
CA PHE A 69 -1.30 9.87 2.02
C PHE A 69 -0.16 10.35 2.91
N GLY A 70 0.10 11.64 2.95
CA GLY A 70 0.99 12.25 3.94
C GLY A 70 0.18 12.97 5.00
N VAL A 71 0.58 12.85 6.25
CA VAL A 71 -0.02 13.64 7.35
C VAL A 71 1.05 14.57 7.90
N THR A 72 0.94 15.86 7.60
CA THR A 72 1.69 16.90 8.29
C THR A 72 0.95 17.24 9.58
N VAL A 73 1.48 16.81 10.73
CA VAL A 73 0.97 17.25 12.03
C VAL A 73 1.46 18.68 12.23
N GLU A 74 0.61 19.66 11.95
CA GLU A 74 0.93 21.06 12.27
C GLU A 74 0.88 21.21 13.79
N PRO A 75 1.99 21.63 14.46
CA PRO A 75 1.97 21.83 15.89
C PRO A 75 0.97 22.95 16.23
N PRO A 76 0.17 22.82 17.31
CA PRO A 76 -0.83 23.82 17.67
C PRO A 76 -0.16 25.20 17.81
N THR A 77 -0.74 26.21 17.19
CA THR A 77 -0.23 27.60 17.19
C THR A 77 -0.49 28.35 18.51
N TRP A 78 -1.04 27.68 19.52
CA TRP A 78 -1.26 28.27 20.84
C TRP A 78 0.08 28.38 21.58
N GLY A 79 0.66 29.59 21.60
CA GLY A 79 1.86 29.92 22.37
C GLY A 79 3.13 30.19 21.56
N LYS A 80 3.05 30.41 20.24
CA LYS A 80 4.15 31.06 19.52
C LYS A 80 4.00 32.57 19.67
N ASN A 81 4.96 33.17 20.38
CA ASN A 81 5.11 34.61 20.64
C ASN A 81 4.90 35.47 19.39
#